data_AF-A0ABD5B2B5-F1
#
_entry.id   AF-A0ABD5B2B5-F1
#
_cell.length_a   1.000
_cell.length_b   1.000
_cell.length_c   1.000
_cell.angle_alpha   90.00
_cell.angle_beta   90.00
_cell.angle_gamma   90.00
#
_symmetry.space_group_name_H-M   'P 1'
#
loop_
_entity.id
_entity.type
_entity.pdbx_description
1 polymer ?
#
loop_
_entity_poly.entity_id
_entity_poly.type
_entity_poly.pdbx_seq_one_letter_code
_entity_poly.pdbx_strand_id
1 'polypeptide(L)'
;MSVYKHLKKDGTGYLVKQYPSLQHVIVLAWILIGLVLIINTSYFKTGIVIFVLSLLITILTFRGPQIYIDISKEIITVKHGFRQNQYDLKYFEGFELQSFVLMGFIPIGSYLYANFKDVPKIKRPAMSQSFGKKTMQEVYNELEELINNKNTQ
;
A
#
# COMPACT_ATOMS: atom_id res chain seq x y z
N MET A 1 24.52 -5.07 5.09
CA MET A 1 23.19 -5.65 5.39
C MET A 1 22.25 -4.50 5.69
N SER A 2 21.12 -4.36 4.99
CA SER A 2 20.14 -3.34 5.38
C SER A 2 19.53 -3.72 6.73
N VAL A 3 19.52 -2.80 7.68
CA VAL A 3 18.92 -3.00 9.02
C VAL A 3 17.42 -3.34 8.89
N TYR A 4 16.78 -2.80 7.86
CA TYR A 4 15.35 -2.96 7.58
C TYR A 4 15.14 -3.73 6.26
N LYS A 5 14.12 -4.61 6.23
CA LYS A 5 13.74 -5.43 5.07
C LYS A 5 12.61 -4.78 4.25
N HIS A 6 11.75 -4.03 4.91
CA HIS A 6 10.55 -3.38 4.34
C HIS A 6 10.74 -1.88 4.13
N LEU A 7 11.80 -1.31 4.69
CA LEU A 7 12.20 0.09 4.50
C LEU A 7 13.45 0.19 3.62
N LYS A 8 13.36 0.96 2.54
CA LYS A 8 14.50 1.25 1.67
C LYS A 8 15.04 2.63 2.00
N LYS A 9 16.31 2.71 2.41
CA LYS A 9 16.97 4.01 2.63
C LYS A 9 17.03 4.82 1.32
N ASP A 10 16.61 6.07 1.38
CA ASP A 10 16.62 7.02 0.27
C ASP A 10 16.97 8.43 0.77
N GLY A 11 18.20 8.87 0.47
CA GLY A 11 18.77 10.10 1.00
C GLY A 11 18.84 10.10 2.54
N THR A 12 18.21 11.10 3.16
CA THR A 12 18.11 11.31 4.61
C THR A 12 16.98 10.52 5.28
N GLY A 13 16.18 9.79 4.51
CA GLY A 13 14.98 9.12 4.97
C GLY A 13 14.80 7.73 4.39
N TYR A 14 13.57 7.22 4.48
CA TYR A 14 13.21 5.85 4.15
C TYR A 14 11.93 5.80 3.31
N LEU A 15 11.98 5.04 2.22
CA LEU A 15 10.81 4.66 1.44
C LEU A 15 10.20 3.37 1.98
N VAL A 16 8.91 3.41 2.26
CA VAL A 16 8.14 2.25 2.74
C VAL A 16 7.71 1.40 1.56
N LYS A 17 8.07 0.11 1.59
CA LYS A 17 7.70 -0.84 0.55
C LYS A 17 6.19 -1.09 0.53
N GLN A 18 5.63 -1.10 -0.67
CA GLN A 18 4.24 -1.48 -0.92
C GLN A 18 4.17 -2.92 -1.39
N TYR A 19 3.15 -3.66 -0.94
CA TYR A 19 2.93 -5.04 -1.36
C TYR A 19 1.68 -5.16 -2.25
N PRO A 20 1.63 -6.21 -3.08
CA PRO A 20 0.42 -6.54 -3.82
C PRO A 20 -0.77 -6.68 -2.86
N SER A 21 -1.85 -5.98 -3.17
CA SER A 21 -3.15 -6.09 -2.50
C SER A 21 -4.12 -6.91 -3.35
N LEU A 22 -5.24 -7.29 -2.77
CA LEU A 22 -6.30 -8.03 -3.47
C LEU A 22 -6.80 -7.33 -4.74
N GLN A 23 -6.74 -6.00 -4.80
CA GLN A 23 -7.06 -5.24 -6.03
C GLN A 23 -6.18 -5.69 -7.21
N HIS A 24 -4.90 -5.95 -6.98
CA HIS A 24 -3.98 -6.42 -8.01
C HIS A 24 -4.37 -7.83 -8.49
N VAL A 25 -4.80 -8.70 -7.57
CA VAL A 25 -5.26 -10.07 -7.89
C VAL A 25 -6.55 -10.03 -8.69
N ILE A 26 -7.51 -9.19 -8.31
CA ILE A 26 -8.77 -9.02 -9.06
C ILE A 26 -8.49 -8.56 -10.49
N VAL A 27 -7.63 -7.55 -10.65
CA VAL A 27 -7.34 -7.01 -11.97
C VAL A 27 -6.64 -8.06 -12.86
N LEU A 28 -5.72 -8.85 -12.30
CA LEU A 28 -5.11 -9.98 -13.00
C LEU A 28 -6.14 -11.04 -13.42
N ALA A 29 -7.10 -11.36 -12.54
CA ALA A 29 -8.16 -12.31 -12.87
C ALA A 29 -9.02 -11.80 -14.04
N TRP A 30 -9.35 -10.51 -14.09
CA TRP A 30 -10.10 -9.92 -15.21
C TRP A 30 -9.34 -9.97 -16.54
N ILE A 31 -8.02 -9.77 -16.52
CA ILE A 31 -7.19 -9.95 -17.71
C ILE A 31 -7.31 -11.38 -18.23
N LEU A 32 -7.21 -12.38 -17.33
CA LEU A 32 -7.33 -13.79 -17.70
C LEU A 32 -8.72 -14.14 -18.25
N ILE A 33 -9.78 -13.63 -17.63
CA ILE A 33 -11.16 -13.80 -18.12
C ILE A 33 -11.30 -13.22 -19.53
N GLY A 34 -10.80 -12.00 -19.76
CA GLY A 34 -10.80 -11.38 -21.08
C GLY A 34 -10.08 -12.24 -22.12
N LEU A 35 -8.92 -12.78 -21.75
CA LEU A 35 -8.12 -13.64 -22.63
C LEU A 35 -8.82 -14.97 -22.97
N VAL A 36 -9.45 -15.61 -21.98
CA VAL A 36 -10.25 -16.83 -22.20
C VAL A 36 -11.44 -16.56 -23.12
N LEU A 37 -12.14 -15.43 -22.96
CA LEU A 37 -13.25 -15.06 -23.83
C LEU A 37 -12.81 -14.84 -25.29
N ILE A 38 -11.60 -14.29 -25.49
CA ILE A 38 -11.03 -14.10 -26.83
C ILE A 38 -10.71 -15.44 -27.51
N ILE A 39 -10.11 -16.39 -26.78
CA ILE A 39 -9.58 -17.63 -27.38
C ILE A 39 -10.65 -18.72 -27.49
N ASN A 40 -11.51 -18.86 -26.48
CA ASN A 40 -12.35 -20.05 -26.31
C ASN A 40 -13.84 -19.83 -26.56
N THR A 41 -14.27 -18.62 -26.97
CA THR A 41 -15.70 -18.33 -27.11
C THR A 41 -16.01 -17.51 -28.35
N SER A 42 -17.27 -17.55 -28.81
CA SER A 42 -17.77 -16.68 -29.89
C SER A 42 -17.88 -15.20 -29.45
N TYR A 43 -17.63 -14.88 -28.19
CA TYR A 43 -17.68 -13.52 -27.62
C TYR A 43 -16.39 -12.73 -27.82
N PHE A 44 -15.69 -12.94 -28.95
CA PHE A 44 -14.40 -12.30 -29.26
C PHE A 44 -14.41 -10.78 -29.06
N LYS A 45 -15.44 -10.08 -29.58
CA LYS A 45 -15.58 -8.62 -29.44
C LYS A 45 -15.67 -8.19 -27.97
N THR A 46 -16.49 -8.89 -27.17
CA THR A 46 -16.65 -8.62 -25.74
C THR A 46 -15.36 -8.93 -24.97
N GLY A 47 -14.68 -10.02 -25.32
CA GLY A 47 -13.40 -10.40 -24.74
C GLY A 47 -12.33 -9.33 -24.94
N ILE A 48 -12.21 -8.76 -26.15
CA ILE A 48 -11.28 -7.66 -26.42
C ILE A 48 -11.58 -6.44 -25.54
N VAL A 49 -12.85 -6.04 -25.46
CA VAL A 49 -13.24 -4.86 -24.65
C VAL A 49 -12.88 -5.08 -23.17
N ILE A 50 -13.21 -6.24 -22.61
CA ILE A 50 -12.88 -6.58 -21.21
C ILE A 50 -11.36 -6.60 -21.01
N PHE A 51 -10.62 -7.21 -21.92
CA PHE A 51 -9.17 -7.33 -21.84
C PHE A 51 -8.47 -5.96 -21.85
N VAL A 52 -8.83 -5.10 -22.82
CA VAL A 52 -8.26 -3.75 -22.95
C VAL A 52 -8.61 -2.89 -21.73
N LEU A 53 -9.86 -2.93 -21.27
CA LEU A 53 -10.29 -2.18 -20.09
C LEU A 53 -9.52 -2.63 -18.84
N SER A 54 -9.34 -3.94 -18.67
CA SER A 54 -8.59 -4.51 -17.54
C SER A 54 -7.12 -4.11 -17.56
N LEU A 55 -6.49 -4.07 -18.74
CA LEU A 55 -5.12 -3.58 -18.92
C LEU A 55 -4.99 -2.10 -18.51
N LEU A 56 -5.95 -1.25 -18.90
CA LEU A 56 -5.95 0.16 -18.48
C LEU A 56 -6.05 0.30 -16.95
N ILE A 57 -6.95 -0.46 -16.32
CA ILE A 57 -7.11 -0.46 -14.86
C ILE A 57 -5.84 -0.98 -14.16
N THR A 58 -5.12 -1.92 -14.77
CA THR A 58 -3.85 -2.46 -14.24
C THR A 58 -2.82 -1.36 -14.08
N ILE A 59 -2.62 -0.54 -15.12
CA ILE A 59 -1.63 0.54 -15.10
C ILE A 59 -1.94 1.54 -13.97
N LEU A 60 -3.22 1.81 -13.72
CA LEU A 60 -3.66 2.68 -12.64
C LEU A 60 -3.45 2.04 -11.25
N THR A 61 -3.76 0.75 -11.11
CA THR A 61 -3.73 0.05 -9.81
C THR A 61 -2.30 -0.23 -9.34
N PHE A 62 -1.38 -0.55 -10.26
CA PHE A 62 0.01 -0.86 -9.91
C PHE A 62 0.83 0.39 -9.53
N ARG A 63 0.33 1.60 -9.83
CA ARG A 63 0.89 2.85 -9.28
C ARG A 63 0.40 3.07 -7.84
N GLY A 64 0.91 2.24 -6.93
CA GLY A 64 0.64 2.37 -5.50
C GLY A 64 1.20 3.67 -4.88
N PRO A 65 0.72 4.07 -3.70
CA PRO A 65 1.25 5.24 -2.98
C PRO A 65 2.73 5.05 -2.65
N GLN A 66 3.52 6.10 -2.85
CA GLN A 66 4.90 6.18 -2.39
C GLN A 66 4.94 6.92 -1.06
N ILE A 67 5.45 6.26 -0.03
CA ILE A 67 5.49 6.81 1.32
C ILE A 67 6.95 6.94 1.73
N TYR A 68 7.32 8.17 2.05
CA TYR A 68 8.66 8.58 2.42
C TYR A 68 8.65 9.15 3.83
N ILE A 69 9.56 8.68 4.68
CA ILE A 69 9.68 9.11 6.07
C ILE A 69 11.06 9.74 6.23
N ASP A 70 11.09 11.04 6.54
CA ASP A 70 12.31 11.74 6.90
C ASP A 70 12.32 11.97 8.41
N ILE A 71 13.10 11.15 9.12
CA ILE A 71 13.23 11.22 10.57
C ILE A 71 13.95 12.52 10.99
N SER A 72 14.90 13.01 10.18
CA SER A 72 15.68 14.21 10.49
C SER A 72 14.82 15.47 10.42
N LYS A 73 13.86 15.50 9.47
CA LYS A 73 12.93 16.61 9.30
C LYS A 73 11.60 16.42 10.03
N GLU A 74 11.40 15.26 10.65
CA GLU A 74 10.16 14.90 11.33
C GLU A 74 8.93 14.97 10.41
N ILE A 75 9.07 14.55 9.14
CA ILE A 75 7.96 14.59 8.15
C ILE A 75 7.73 13.23 7.50
N ILE A 76 6.45 12.85 7.40
CA ILE A 76 5.96 11.76 6.55
C ILE A 76 5.37 12.38 5.28
N THR A 77 5.96 12.06 4.14
CA THR A 77 5.46 12.45 2.82
C THR A 77 4.75 11.27 2.17
N VAL A 78 3.49 11.47 1.78
CA VAL A 78 2.68 10.48 1.08
C VAL A 78 2.35 11.01 -0.30
N LYS A 79 2.88 10.34 -1.31
CA LYS A 79 2.64 10.66 -2.72
C LYS A 79 1.74 9.60 -3.34
N HIS A 80 0.59 10.01 -3.85
CA HIS A 80 -0.35 9.14 -4.55
C HIS A 80 -0.64 9.72 -5.94
N GLY A 81 -0.02 9.13 -6.96
CA GLY A 81 -0.02 9.69 -8.31
C GLY A 81 0.56 11.11 -8.34
N PHE A 82 -0.29 12.09 -8.69
CA PHE A 82 0.07 13.51 -8.74
C PHE A 82 -0.15 14.26 -7.41
N ARG A 83 -0.84 13.66 -6.45
CA ARG A 83 -1.09 14.28 -5.14
C ARG A 83 0.07 13.97 -4.19
N GLN A 84 0.49 14.97 -3.42
CA GLN A 84 1.49 14.83 -2.38
C GLN A 84 0.98 15.51 -1.12
N ASN A 85 0.86 14.73 -0.05
CA ASN A 85 0.48 15.22 1.27
C ASN A 85 1.67 15.02 2.21
N GLN A 86 1.88 15.98 3.12
CA GLN A 86 2.91 15.92 4.13
C GLN A 86 2.25 15.96 5.51
N TYR A 87 2.77 15.17 6.43
CA TYR A 87 2.30 15.06 7.80
C TYR A 87 3.49 15.20 8.73
N ASP A 88 3.36 16.04 9.75
CA ASP A 88 4.40 16.28 10.74
C ASP A 88 4.35 15.16 11.82
N LEU A 89 5.49 14.53 12.09
CA LEU A 89 5.61 13.48 13.12
C LEU A 89 5.31 14.00 14.53
N LYS A 90 5.34 15.31 14.79
CA LYS A 90 4.97 15.88 16.10
C LYS A 90 3.53 15.58 16.51
N TYR A 91 2.65 15.44 15.53
CA TYR A 91 1.23 15.11 15.77
C TYR A 91 0.94 13.62 15.61
N PHE A 92 1.97 12.79 15.44
CA PHE A 92 1.82 11.34 15.25
C PHE A 92 1.39 10.67 16.56
N GLU A 93 0.33 9.88 16.50
CA GLU A 93 -0.22 9.16 17.66
C GLU A 93 0.15 7.67 17.67
N GLY A 94 0.59 7.14 16.53
CA GLY A 94 0.90 5.72 16.39
C GLY A 94 0.39 5.14 15.08
N PHE A 95 0.71 3.88 14.88
CA PHE A 95 0.22 3.11 13.74
C PHE A 95 -0.98 2.25 14.13
N GLU A 96 -1.89 2.05 13.19
CA GLU A 96 -3.04 1.18 13.35
C GLU A 96 -3.06 0.15 12.23
N LEU A 97 -3.00 -1.13 12.61
CA LEU A 97 -3.11 -2.25 11.69
C LEU A 97 -4.59 -2.64 11.53
N GLN A 98 -5.13 -2.43 10.33
CA GLN A 98 -6.49 -2.82 10.01
C GLN A 98 -6.47 -4.00 9.03
N SER A 99 -6.92 -5.16 9.50
CA SER A 99 -7.07 -6.36 8.67
C SER A 99 -8.53 -6.52 8.26
N PHE A 100 -8.79 -6.58 6.97
CA PHE A 100 -10.10 -6.85 6.39
C PHE A 100 -10.20 -8.32 6.04
N VAL A 101 -11.28 -8.96 6.48
CA VAL A 101 -11.52 -10.39 6.28
C VAL A 101 -12.92 -10.58 5.72
N LEU A 102 -13.04 -11.33 4.63
CA LEU A 102 -14.30 -11.72 4.03
C LEU A 102 -14.79 -12.99 4.71
N MET A 103 -16.08 -13.01 5.09
CA MET A 103 -16.71 -14.18 5.70
C MET A 103 -15.91 -14.77 6.88
N GLY A 104 -15.23 -13.92 7.66
CA GLY A 104 -14.53 -14.33 8.89
C GLY A 104 -13.19 -15.05 8.71
N PHE A 105 -12.83 -15.54 7.52
CA PHE A 105 -11.61 -16.36 7.33
C PHE A 105 -10.73 -15.98 6.13
N ILE A 106 -11.28 -15.32 5.10
CA ILE A 106 -10.51 -15.00 3.89
C ILE A 106 -9.93 -13.58 4.02
N PRO A 107 -8.61 -13.41 4.24
CA PRO A 107 -8.03 -12.08 4.33
C PRO A 107 -8.17 -11.37 2.97
N ILE A 108 -8.89 -10.26 2.96
CA ILE A 108 -9.06 -9.39 1.79
C ILE A 108 -7.86 -8.45 1.67
N GLY A 109 -7.27 -8.09 2.81
CA GLY A 109 -6.09 -7.24 2.86
C GLY A 109 -5.86 -6.69 4.25
N SER A 110 -4.61 -6.39 4.54
CA SER A 110 -4.16 -5.72 5.75
C SER A 110 -3.56 -4.38 5.33
N TYR A 111 -4.00 -3.32 6.00
CA TYR A 111 -3.53 -1.97 5.78
C TYR A 111 -2.93 -1.45 7.07
N LEU A 112 -1.77 -0.83 6.95
CA LEU A 112 -1.13 -0.13 8.04
C LEU A 112 -1.39 1.36 7.87
N TYR A 113 -2.04 2.00 8.84
CA TYR A 113 -2.33 3.42 8.82
C TYR A 113 -1.47 4.17 9.85
N ALA A 114 -1.10 5.41 9.56
CA ALA A 114 -0.53 6.32 10.55
C ALA A 114 -1.63 7.27 11.06
N ASN A 115 -1.84 7.29 12.37
CA ASN A 115 -2.80 8.18 13.03
C ASN A 115 -2.11 9.48 13.45
N PHE A 116 -2.83 10.59 13.30
CA PHE A 116 -2.38 11.91 13.73
C PHE A 116 -3.50 12.63 14.46
N LYS A 117 -3.14 13.39 15.48
CA LYS A 117 -4.08 14.08 16.40
C LYS A 117 -5.11 14.95 15.68
N ASP A 118 -4.68 15.68 14.66
CA ASP A 118 -5.50 16.64 13.92
C ASP A 118 -6.06 16.08 12.59
N VAL A 119 -5.86 14.78 12.31
CA VAL A 119 -6.31 14.16 11.07
C VAL A 119 -7.45 13.18 11.37
N PRO A 120 -8.65 13.38 10.81
CA PRO A 120 -9.75 12.45 11.01
C PRO A 120 -9.39 11.07 10.45
N LYS A 121 -9.85 9.99 11.12
CA LYS A 121 -9.54 8.59 10.76
C LYS A 121 -9.79 8.24 9.29
N ILE A 122 -10.70 8.92 8.60
CA ILE A 122 -11.01 8.69 7.18
C ILE A 122 -9.91 9.25 6.26
N LYS A 123 -9.20 10.31 6.68
CA LYS A 123 -8.15 10.98 5.91
C LYS A 123 -6.74 10.55 6.29
N ARG A 124 -6.62 9.60 7.22
CA ARG A 124 -5.32 9.12 7.68
C ARG A 124 -4.55 8.43 6.54
N PRO A 125 -3.25 8.68 6.40
CA PRO A 125 -2.47 8.03 5.36
C PRO A 125 -2.30 6.53 5.63
N ALA A 126 -2.51 5.73 4.59
CA ALA A 126 -2.05 4.34 4.57
C ALA A 126 -0.54 4.34 4.36
N MET A 127 0.21 3.74 5.27
CA MET A 127 1.67 3.60 5.28
C MET A 127 2.15 2.41 4.45
N SER A 128 1.38 1.32 4.45
CA SER A 128 1.59 0.18 3.58
C SER A 128 0.32 -0.67 3.51
N GLN A 129 0.28 -1.56 2.54
CA GLN A 129 -0.78 -2.53 2.35
C GLN A 129 -0.17 -3.88 1.96
N SER A 130 -0.77 -4.99 2.38
CA SER A 130 -0.43 -6.35 1.97
C SER A 130 -1.64 -7.26 2.07
N PHE A 131 -1.64 -8.38 1.35
CA PHE A 131 -2.63 -9.45 1.53
C PHE A 131 -2.50 -10.12 2.91
N GLY A 132 -1.28 -10.22 3.45
CA GLY A 132 -0.97 -10.93 4.68
C GLY A 132 -0.77 -10.03 5.90
N LYS A 133 -1.41 -10.40 7.02
CA LYS A 133 -1.23 -9.71 8.31
C LYS A 133 0.22 -9.74 8.79
N LYS A 134 0.92 -10.87 8.61
CA LYS A 134 2.32 -11.04 9.05
C LYS A 134 3.24 -10.00 8.42
N THR A 135 3.15 -9.78 7.11
CA THR A 135 3.97 -8.80 6.41
C THR A 135 3.72 -7.38 6.94
N MET A 136 2.46 -7.01 7.18
CA MET A 136 2.15 -5.70 7.74
C MET A 136 2.60 -5.55 9.19
N GLN A 137 2.60 -6.64 9.97
CA GLN A 137 3.16 -6.63 11.31
C GLN A 137 4.67 -6.42 11.29
N GLU A 138 5.39 -7.07 10.36
CA GLU A 138 6.83 -6.84 10.17
C GLU A 138 7.09 -5.37 9.76
N VAL A 139 6.29 -4.81 8.87
CA VAL A 139 6.39 -3.38 8.47
C VAL A 139 6.09 -2.46 9.66
N TYR A 140 5.07 -2.75 10.46
CA TYR A 140 4.76 -2.01 11.69
C TYR A 140 5.95 -1.99 12.64
N ASN A 141 6.54 -3.16 12.91
CA ASN A 141 7.67 -3.29 13.83
C ASN A 141 8.88 -2.48 13.33
N GLU A 142 9.21 -2.57 12.05
CA GLU A 142 10.33 -1.79 11.47
C GLU A 142 10.08 -0.28 11.52
N LEU A 143 8.83 0.16 11.28
CA LEU A 143 8.46 1.57 11.35
C LEU A 143 8.45 2.10 12.78
N GLU A 144 7.97 1.30 13.73
CA GLU A 144 7.99 1.63 15.15
C GLU A 144 9.43 1.71 15.67
N GLU A 145 10.29 0.76 15.29
CA GLU A 145 11.72 0.79 15.62
C GLU A 145 12.41 2.03 15.02
N LEU A 146 12.10 2.37 13.76
CA LEU A 146 12.63 3.56 13.08
C LEU A 146 12.25 4.85 13.84
N ILE A 147 11.00 4.97 14.30
CA ILE A 147 10.53 6.15 15.02
C ILE A 147 11.05 6.16 16.47
N ASN A 148 11.10 5.02 17.14
CA ASN A 148 11.54 4.94 18.54
C ASN A 148 13.05 5.09 18.69
N ASN A 149 13.87 4.62 17.75
CA ASN A 149 15.32 4.84 17.77
C ASN A 149 15.70 6.32 17.73
N LYS A 150 14.81 7.20 17.23
CA LYS A 150 14.96 8.65 17.34
C LYS A 150 14.91 9.15 18.79
N ASN A 151 14.12 8.52 19.66
CA ASN A 151 13.96 8.93 21.06
C ASN A 151 15.12 8.47 21.96
N THR A 152 16.01 7.61 21.44
CA THR A 152 17.15 7.03 22.18
C THR A 152 18.49 7.65 21.76
N GLN A 153 18.51 8.56 20.78
CA GLN A 153 19.67 9.36 20.36
C GLN A 153 19.49 10.81 20.75
#